data_AF-A0A7C1THI9-F1
#
_entry.id   AF-A0A7C1THI9-F1
#
_cell.length_a   1.000
_cell.length_b   1.000
_cell.length_c   1.000
_cell.angle_alpha   90.00
_cell.angle_beta   90.00
_cell.angle_gamma   90.00
#
_symmetry.space_group_name_H-M   'P 1'
#
loop_
_entity.id
_entity.type
_entity.pdbx_description
1 polymer ?
#
loop_
_entity_poly.entity_id
_entity_poly.type
_entity_poly.pdbx_seq_one_letter_code
_entity_poly.pdbx_strand_id
1 'polypeptide(L)'
;MRRSASHTVRNQRGFTLTELVVVIILIGILAAVVVPRLGTRSAYDERVFTDELISTARHAQQIAMMRGSGYTVRLTIDNSNRYYGIELRQGAGAWQWLNHADGSAFPIGYPNIVTTAPALVQVSYNALGHTLANTAQAVSINGTVALCIEATGYAHGGGC
;
A
#
# COMPACT_ATOMS: atom_id res chain seq x y z
N MET A 1 -71.40 -14.00 -37.26
CA MET A 1 -69.94 -14.25 -37.20
C MET A 1 -69.42 -13.85 -35.81
N ARG A 2 -69.02 -14.80 -34.95
CA ARG A 2 -68.31 -14.53 -33.70
C ARG A 2 -67.04 -15.38 -33.68
N ARG A 3 -65.86 -14.77 -33.79
CA ARG A 3 -64.57 -15.43 -33.56
C ARG A 3 -64.08 -15.04 -32.16
N SER A 4 -63.85 -16.06 -31.34
CA SER A 4 -63.40 -15.97 -29.95
C SER A 4 -61.91 -15.59 -29.91
N ALA A 5 -61.54 -14.61 -29.09
CA ALA A 5 -60.14 -14.27 -28.82
C ALA A 5 -59.57 -15.24 -27.77
N SER A 6 -58.47 -15.90 -28.09
CA SER A 6 -57.75 -16.81 -27.18
C SER A 6 -56.95 -16.00 -26.15
N HIS A 7 -57.35 -16.10 -24.88
CA HIS A 7 -56.67 -15.43 -23.76
C HIS A 7 -55.51 -16.32 -23.27
N THR A 8 -54.27 -15.95 -23.60
CA THR A 8 -53.07 -16.63 -23.14
C THR A 8 -52.80 -16.30 -21.67
N VAL A 9 -53.19 -17.19 -20.76
CA VAL A 9 -52.85 -17.09 -19.34
C VAL A 9 -51.35 -17.32 -19.17
N ARG A 10 -50.61 -16.29 -18.78
CA ARG A 10 -49.21 -16.45 -18.35
C ARG A 10 -49.19 -17.19 -17.02
N ASN A 11 -48.60 -18.37 -17.02
CA ASN A 11 -48.44 -19.19 -15.83
C ASN A 11 -47.35 -18.54 -14.94
N GLN A 12 -47.76 -17.78 -13.93
CA GLN A 12 -46.85 -17.24 -12.92
C GLN A 12 -46.38 -18.39 -12.02
N ARG A 13 -45.17 -18.87 -12.24
CA ARG A 13 -44.53 -19.86 -11.36
C ARG A 13 -44.01 -19.14 -10.12
N GLY A 14 -44.66 -19.36 -8.98
CA GLY A 14 -44.16 -18.92 -7.67
C GLY A 14 -43.06 -19.85 -7.15
N PHE A 15 -42.20 -19.31 -6.29
CA PHE A 15 -41.19 -20.10 -5.56
C PHE A 15 -41.86 -20.99 -4.52
N THR A 16 -41.34 -22.21 -4.33
CA THR A 16 -41.81 -23.11 -3.27
C THR A 16 -41.15 -22.76 -1.93
N LEU A 17 -41.80 -23.11 -0.81
CA LEU A 17 -41.21 -22.93 0.53
C LEU A 17 -39.87 -23.67 0.64
N THR A 18 -39.79 -24.88 0.08
CA THR A 18 -38.56 -25.68 0.07
C THR A 18 -37.44 -25.01 -0.71
N GLU A 19 -37.77 -24.34 -1.82
CA GLU A 19 -36.79 -23.61 -2.63
C GLU A 19 -36.24 -22.39 -1.88
N LEU A 20 -37.08 -21.66 -1.15
CA LEU A 20 -36.64 -20.57 -0.29
C LEU A 20 -35.68 -21.06 0.80
N VAL A 21 -36.01 -22.18 1.46
CA VAL A 21 -35.17 -22.76 2.52
C VAL A 21 -33.79 -23.16 1.97
N VAL A 22 -33.75 -23.81 0.80
CA VAL A 22 -32.48 -24.18 0.16
C VAL A 22 -31.67 -22.94 -0.21
N VAL A 23 -32.29 -21.88 -0.75
CA VAL A 23 -31.60 -20.63 -1.09
C VAL A 23 -30.98 -19.97 0.15
N ILE A 24 -31.70 -19.91 1.28
CA ILE A 24 -31.16 -19.34 2.52
C ILE A 24 -29.98 -20.16 3.04
N ILE A 25 -30.07 -21.50 2.99
CA ILE A 25 -28.96 -22.39 3.37
C ILE A 25 -27.74 -22.14 2.47
N LEU A 26 -27.93 -22.05 1.15
CA LEU A 26 -26.85 -21.80 0.20
C LEU A 26 -26.20 -20.43 0.44
N ILE A 27 -26.99 -19.38 0.66
CA ILE A 27 -26.47 -18.04 1.02
C ILE A 27 -25.69 -18.10 2.32
N GLY A 28 -26.18 -18.83 3.34
CA GLY A 28 -25.48 -19.01 4.61
C GLY A 28 -24.11 -19.67 4.46
N ILE A 29 -24.03 -20.74 3.66
CA ILE A 29 -22.76 -21.43 3.36
C ILE A 29 -21.80 -20.49 2.62
N LEU A 30 -22.28 -19.78 1.59
CA LEU A 30 -21.45 -18.84 0.83
C LEU A 30 -20.95 -17.69 1.71
N ALA A 31 -21.81 -17.13 2.56
CA ALA A 31 -21.45 -16.06 3.48
C ALA A 31 -20.35 -16.51 4.46
N ALA A 32 -20.46 -17.72 5.03
CA ALA A 32 -19.47 -18.27 5.94
C ALA A 32 -18.06 -18.40 5.32
N VAL A 33 -17.98 -18.63 4.01
CA VAL A 33 -16.70 -18.77 3.28
C VAL A 33 -16.18 -17.45 2.73
N VAL A 34 -17.04 -16.60 2.19
CA VAL A 34 -16.64 -15.36 1.51
C VAL A 34 -16.29 -14.24 2.49
N VAL A 35 -17.04 -14.09 3.59
CA VAL A 35 -16.88 -12.98 4.54
C VAL A 35 -15.49 -12.95 5.20
N PRO A 36 -14.93 -14.07 5.72
CA PRO A 36 -13.59 -14.05 6.33
C PRO A 36 -12.48 -13.63 5.35
N ARG A 37 -12.64 -13.95 4.06
CA ARG A 37 -11.65 -13.65 3.01
C ARG A 37 -11.57 -12.17 2.65
N LEU A 38 -12.58 -11.37 2.99
CA LEU A 38 -12.54 -9.92 2.81
C LEU A 38 -11.67 -9.24 3.88
N GLY A 39 -11.62 -9.78 5.10
CA GLY A 39 -10.82 -9.24 6.19
C GLY A 39 -9.32 -9.51 6.09
N THR A 40 -8.90 -10.53 5.33
CA THR A 40 -7.47 -10.87 5.21
C THR A 40 -6.71 -9.99 4.22
N ARG A 41 -7.38 -9.37 3.24
CA ARG A 41 -6.73 -8.56 2.19
C ARG A 41 -5.93 -7.38 2.75
N SER A 42 -6.47 -6.67 3.75
CA SER A 42 -5.78 -5.52 4.35
C SER A 42 -4.44 -5.90 5.01
N ALA A 43 -4.40 -7.03 5.71
CA ALA A 43 -3.17 -7.51 6.36
C ALA A 43 -2.10 -7.99 5.35
N TYR A 44 -2.51 -8.39 4.13
CA TYR A 44 -1.57 -8.67 3.06
C TYR A 44 -1.00 -7.37 2.47
N ASP A 45 -1.85 -6.38 2.21
CA ASP A 45 -1.43 -5.08 1.67
C ASP A 45 -0.45 -4.36 2.60
N GLU A 46 -0.66 -4.42 3.92
CA GLU A 46 0.24 -3.85 4.93
C GLU A 46 1.64 -4.47 4.90
N ARG A 47 1.73 -5.79 4.78
CA ARG A 47 3.01 -6.51 4.73
C ARG A 47 3.76 -6.24 3.44
N VAL A 48 3.07 -6.31 2.31
CA VAL A 48 3.65 -6.01 1.00
C VAL A 48 4.18 -4.57 0.98
N PHE A 49 3.40 -3.62 1.51
CA PHE A 49 3.83 -2.23 1.60
C PHE A 49 5.04 -2.04 2.55
N THR A 50 5.09 -2.77 3.66
CA THR A 50 6.24 -2.75 4.57
C THR A 50 7.51 -3.22 3.85
N ASP A 51 7.44 -4.34 3.15
CA ASP A 51 8.56 -4.90 2.39
C ASP A 51 9.01 -3.94 1.28
N GLU A 52 8.05 -3.31 0.60
CA GLU A 52 8.31 -2.29 -0.41
C GLU A 52 9.03 -1.07 0.18
N LEU A 53 8.59 -0.55 1.32
CA LEU A 53 9.27 0.56 2.01
C LEU A 53 10.68 0.19 2.47
N ILE A 54 10.89 -1.02 3.02
CA ILE A 54 12.22 -1.51 3.40
C ILE A 54 13.13 -1.57 2.17
N SER A 55 12.63 -2.12 1.07
CA SER A 55 13.39 -2.21 -0.18
C SER A 55 13.73 -0.82 -0.74
N THR A 56 12.79 0.12 -0.69
CA THR A 56 12.95 1.51 -1.15
C THR A 56 13.96 2.25 -0.28
N ALA A 57 13.92 2.06 1.05
CA ALA A 57 14.89 2.66 1.97
C ALA A 57 16.31 2.15 1.71
N ARG A 58 16.49 0.84 1.55
CA ARG A 58 17.78 0.23 1.18
C ARG A 58 18.26 0.73 -0.18
N HIS A 59 17.35 0.90 -1.13
CA HIS A 59 17.67 1.44 -2.44
C HIS A 59 18.13 2.90 -2.34
N ALA A 60 17.46 3.74 -1.56
CA ALA A 60 17.87 5.12 -1.30
C ALA A 60 19.27 5.19 -0.69
N GLN A 61 19.57 4.31 0.29
CA GLN A 61 20.89 4.20 0.89
C GLN A 61 21.96 3.81 -0.14
N GLN A 62 21.68 2.82 -1.00
CA GLN A 62 22.59 2.40 -2.07
C GLN A 62 22.87 3.53 -3.06
N ILE A 63 21.83 4.26 -3.49
CA ILE A 63 21.99 5.41 -4.39
C ILE A 63 22.86 6.49 -3.74
N ALA A 64 22.69 6.74 -2.44
CA ALA A 64 23.50 7.72 -1.73
C ALA A 64 24.99 7.35 -1.77
N MET A 65 25.32 6.08 -1.55
CA MET A 65 26.68 5.56 -1.62
C MET A 65 27.25 5.58 -3.05
N MET A 66 26.42 5.32 -4.07
CA MET A 66 26.84 5.33 -5.48
C MET A 66 27.12 6.74 -6.02
N ARG A 67 26.32 7.74 -5.61
CA ARG A 67 26.41 9.11 -6.12
C ARG A 67 27.57 9.90 -5.51
N GLY A 68 28.02 9.54 -4.31
CA GLY A 68 29.14 10.18 -3.62
C GLY A 68 28.78 11.53 -2.96
N SER A 69 29.80 12.21 -2.44
CA SER A 69 29.67 13.38 -1.55
C SER A 69 28.99 14.62 -2.14
N GLY A 70 28.85 14.69 -3.47
CA GLY A 70 28.15 15.78 -4.14
C GLY A 70 26.62 15.70 -4.05
N TYR A 71 26.07 14.58 -3.58
CA TYR A 71 24.64 14.32 -3.53
C TYR A 71 24.15 13.99 -2.12
N THR A 72 22.96 14.47 -1.80
CA THR A 72 22.15 13.99 -0.67
C THR A 72 20.93 13.28 -1.23
N VAL A 73 20.63 12.10 -0.71
CA VAL A 73 19.44 11.34 -1.10
C VAL A 73 18.45 11.40 0.04
N ARG A 74 17.17 11.58 -0.26
CA ARG A 74 16.09 11.59 0.74
C ARG A 74 15.05 10.55 0.37
N LEU A 75 14.71 9.69 1.32
CA LEU A 75 13.47 8.93 1.31
C LEU A 75 12.37 9.80 1.91
N THR A 76 11.27 9.96 1.18
CA THR A 76 10.07 10.65 1.64
C THR A 76 8.91 9.68 1.64
N ILE A 77 8.20 9.56 2.77
CA ILE A 77 6.96 8.82 2.91
C ILE A 77 5.93 9.81 3.43
N ASP A 78 4.88 10.07 2.65
CA ASP A 78 3.86 11.07 2.95
C ASP A 78 2.47 10.44 2.85
N ASN A 79 1.92 10.10 4.01
CA ASN A 79 0.57 9.56 4.12
C ASN A 79 -0.51 10.64 3.93
N SER A 80 -0.20 11.92 4.14
CA SER A 80 -1.16 13.01 3.93
C SER A 80 -1.40 13.25 2.45
N ASN A 81 -0.32 13.29 1.66
CA ASN A 81 -0.37 13.49 0.22
C ASN A 81 -0.37 12.17 -0.58
N ARG A 82 -0.40 11.04 0.12
CA ARG A 82 -0.58 9.70 -0.45
C ARG A 82 0.51 9.32 -1.47
N TYR A 83 1.76 9.60 -1.11
CA TYR A 83 2.89 9.24 -1.95
C TYR A 83 4.12 8.84 -1.13
N TYR A 84 5.03 8.07 -1.74
CA TYR A 84 6.35 7.83 -1.19
C TYR A 84 7.40 7.71 -2.30
N GLY A 85 8.66 7.93 -1.98
CA GLY A 85 9.71 7.85 -2.98
C GLY A 85 11.05 8.39 -2.57
N ILE A 86 11.93 8.49 -3.57
CA ILE A 86 13.32 8.91 -3.39
C ILE A 86 13.53 10.23 -4.13
N GLU A 87 14.08 11.21 -3.42
CA GLU A 87 14.49 12.51 -3.93
C GLU A 87 16.01 12.62 -3.86
N LEU A 88 16.62 13.34 -4.80
CA LEU A 88 18.03 13.69 -4.78
C LEU A 88 18.19 15.19 -4.77
N ARG A 89 19.27 15.63 -4.13
CA ARG A 89 19.74 17.02 -4.15
C ARG A 89 21.23 17.01 -4.40
N GLN A 90 21.69 17.80 -5.38
CA GLN A 90 23.11 18.03 -5.61
C GLN A 90 23.55 19.30 -4.88
N GLY A 91 24.45 19.18 -3.91
CA GLY A 91 24.91 20.30 -3.08
C GLY A 91 23.77 21.15 -2.53
N ALA A 92 23.77 22.45 -2.83
CA ALA A 92 22.73 23.40 -2.41
C ALA A 92 21.51 23.49 -3.35
N GLY A 93 21.43 22.67 -4.40
CA GLY A 93 20.37 22.70 -5.42
C GLY A 93 18.97 22.37 -4.90
N ALA A 94 17.98 22.30 -5.80
CA ALA A 94 16.61 21.90 -5.46
C ALA A 94 16.50 20.37 -5.26
N TRP A 95 15.49 19.93 -4.52
CA TRP A 95 15.10 18.53 -4.45
C TRP A 95 14.44 18.11 -5.76
N GLN A 96 14.84 16.96 -6.28
CA GLN A 96 14.31 16.38 -7.50
C GLN A 96 13.93 14.94 -7.25
N TRP A 97 12.73 14.54 -7.66
CA TRP A 97 12.32 13.14 -7.65
C TRP A 97 13.24 12.33 -8.56
N LEU A 98 13.67 11.17 -8.09
CA LEU A 98 14.33 10.21 -8.94
C LEU A 98 13.32 9.73 -10.01
N ASN A 99 13.80 9.28 -11.16
CA ASN A 99 12.97 8.51 -12.09
C ASN A 99 13.22 7.03 -11.83
N HIS A 100 12.16 6.21 -11.82
CA HIS A 100 12.36 4.77 -11.80
C HIS A 100 13.12 4.30 -13.05
N ALA A 101 13.73 3.13 -12.97
CA ALA A 101 14.42 2.52 -14.11
C ALA A 101 13.47 2.23 -15.29
N ASP A 102 12.17 2.09 -15.03
CA ASP A 102 11.11 1.90 -16.03
C ASP A 102 10.58 3.21 -16.64
N GLY A 103 11.11 4.36 -16.20
CA GLY A 103 10.67 5.68 -16.66
C GLY A 103 9.42 6.23 -15.98
N SER A 104 8.84 5.53 -15.01
CA SER A 104 7.79 6.07 -14.16
C SER A 104 8.37 7.16 -13.23
N ALA A 105 7.62 8.24 -13.07
CA ALA A 105 8.00 9.33 -12.20
C ALA A 105 7.71 8.96 -10.74
N PHE A 106 8.66 9.23 -9.85
CA PHE A 106 8.31 9.38 -8.45
C PHE A 106 7.48 10.68 -8.25
N PRO A 107 6.62 10.73 -7.24
CA PRO A 107 6.48 9.72 -6.19
C PRO A 107 5.49 8.59 -6.54
N ILE A 108 5.70 7.40 -5.96
CA ILE A 108 4.83 6.24 -6.13
C ILE A 108 3.58 6.44 -5.30
N GLY A 109 2.43 6.01 -5.83
CA GLY A 109 1.14 6.09 -5.15
C GLY A 109 1.08 5.24 -3.89
N TYR A 110 0.48 5.80 -2.84
CA TYR A 110 0.35 5.15 -1.54
C TYR A 110 -0.94 4.30 -1.47
N PRO A 111 -0.89 3.03 -1.02
CA PRO A 111 -2.05 2.12 -1.02
C PRO A 111 -3.19 2.59 -0.07
N ASN A 112 -4.42 2.71 -0.60
CA ASN A 112 -5.59 3.38 0.02
C ASN A 112 -6.01 2.89 1.42
N ILE A 113 -5.59 1.71 1.85
CA ILE A 113 -6.00 1.08 3.12
C ILE A 113 -4.89 1.19 4.19
N VAL A 114 -3.73 1.70 3.82
CA VAL A 114 -2.58 1.82 4.71
C VAL A 114 -2.44 3.27 5.20
N THR A 115 -2.11 3.43 6.47
CA THR A 115 -1.73 4.70 7.10
C THR A 115 -0.36 4.53 7.75
N THR A 116 0.49 5.55 7.69
CA THR A 116 1.76 5.57 8.44
C THR A 116 1.78 6.64 9.51
N ALA A 117 2.51 6.36 10.61
CA ALA A 117 2.88 7.36 11.59
C ALA A 117 4.41 7.33 11.86
N PRO A 118 5.08 8.49 11.87
CA PRO A 118 4.54 9.83 11.61
C PRO A 118 4.02 9.99 10.16
N ALA A 119 3.05 10.90 9.95
CA ALA A 119 2.36 11.05 8.68
C ALA A 119 3.29 11.51 7.54
N LEU A 120 4.34 12.25 7.89
CA LEU A 120 5.45 12.59 7.01
C LEU A 120 6.74 12.03 7.64
N VAL A 121 7.44 11.19 6.89
CA VAL A 121 8.76 10.68 7.23
C VAL A 121 9.73 11.14 6.15
N GLN A 122 10.77 11.86 6.54
CA GLN A 122 11.84 12.27 5.64
C GLN A 122 13.18 11.83 6.21
N VAL A 123 13.81 10.85 5.56
CA VAL A 123 15.13 10.35 5.95
C VAL A 123 16.12 10.73 4.87
N SER A 124 17.08 11.58 5.21
CA SER A 124 18.16 11.96 4.29
C SER A 124 19.44 11.20 4.60
N TYR A 125 20.11 10.72 3.56
CA TYR A 125 21.31 9.90 3.60
C TYR A 125 22.51 10.70 3.05
N ASN A 126 23.67 10.52 3.68
CA ASN A 126 24.95 11.01 3.17
C ASN A 126 25.62 9.99 2.24
N ALA A 127 26.76 10.36 1.66
CA ALA A 127 27.52 9.51 0.74
C ALA A 127 28.13 8.25 1.37
N LEU A 128 28.13 8.15 2.70
CA LEU A 128 28.55 6.94 3.44
C LEU A 128 27.35 6.03 3.74
N GLY A 129 26.14 6.44 3.34
CA GLY A 129 24.90 5.71 3.60
C GLY A 129 24.30 5.96 4.99
N HIS A 130 24.92 6.78 5.85
CA HIS A 130 24.37 7.10 7.17
C HIS A 130 23.26 8.14 7.05
N THR A 131 22.30 8.12 7.98
CA THR A 131 21.27 9.15 8.04
C THR A 131 21.88 10.47 8.53
N LEU A 132 21.47 11.58 7.93
CA LEU A 132 21.92 12.92 8.33
C LEU A 132 21.44 13.31 9.73
N ALA A 133 20.32 12.74 10.18
CA ALA A 133 19.82 12.93 11.53
C ALA A 133 20.66 12.20 12.59
N ASN A 134 21.43 11.17 12.18
CA ASN A 134 22.21 10.32 13.07
C ASN A 134 21.40 9.70 14.22
N THR A 135 20.13 9.44 13.94
CA THR A 135 19.17 8.81 14.86
C THR A 135 18.35 7.78 14.10
N ALA A 136 17.89 6.75 14.80
CA ALA A 136 16.96 5.78 14.21
C ALA A 136 15.58 6.43 13.99
N GLN A 137 14.93 6.06 12.90
CA GLN A 137 13.60 6.52 12.52
C GLN A 137 12.66 5.32 12.38
N ALA A 138 11.72 5.21 13.30
CA ALA A 138 10.65 4.23 13.22
C ALA A 138 9.50 4.76 12.35
N VAL A 139 8.86 3.85 11.63
CA VAL A 139 7.64 4.08 10.85
C VAL A 139 6.64 2.99 11.24
N SER A 140 5.49 3.41 11.75
CA SER A 140 4.37 2.51 12.01
C SER A 140 3.43 2.47 10.82
N ILE A 141 2.84 1.30 10.56
CA ILE A 141 1.80 1.07 9.57
C ILE A 141 0.53 0.62 10.32
N ASN A 142 -0.58 1.35 10.13
CA ASN A 142 -1.87 1.08 10.78
C ASN A 142 -1.75 0.86 12.32
N GLY A 143 -0.86 1.62 12.97
CA GLY A 143 -0.63 1.58 14.41
C GLY A 143 0.37 0.52 14.90
N THR A 144 0.93 -0.30 14.01
CA THR A 144 1.99 -1.28 14.37
C THR A 144 3.33 -0.81 13.84
N VAL A 145 4.40 -0.83 14.65
CA VAL A 145 5.74 -0.48 14.18
C VAL A 145 6.19 -1.52 13.15
N ALA A 146 6.39 -1.08 11.92
CA ALA A 146 6.58 -1.95 10.77
C ALA A 146 7.97 -1.83 10.15
N LEU A 147 8.57 -0.64 10.20
CA LEU A 147 9.88 -0.34 9.63
C LEU A 147 10.71 0.47 10.63
N CYS A 148 11.97 0.09 10.78
CA CYS A 148 13.00 0.91 11.41
C CYS A 148 14.11 1.23 10.40
N ILE A 149 14.54 2.48 10.39
CA ILE A 149 15.73 2.93 9.66
C ILE A 149 16.75 3.42 10.69
N GLU A 150 17.85 2.69 10.84
CA GLU A 150 18.89 2.98 11.81
C GLU A 150 19.68 4.25 11.48
N ALA A 151 20.44 4.77 12.45
CA ALA A 151 21.35 5.90 12.22
C ALA A 151 22.40 5.62 11.13
N THR A 152 22.78 4.35 10.98
CA THR A 152 23.67 3.85 9.90
C THR A 152 23.01 3.86 8.52
N GLY A 153 21.70 4.16 8.45
CA GLY A 153 20.87 4.12 7.26
C GLY A 153 20.33 2.73 6.89
N TYR A 154 20.68 1.70 7.66
CA TYR A 154 20.17 0.35 7.43
C TYR A 154 18.68 0.26 7.77
N ALA A 155 17.88 -0.26 6.84
CA ALA A 155 16.45 -0.44 7.02
C ALA A 155 16.07 -1.91 7.25
N HIS A 156 15.20 -2.17 8.24
CA HIS A 156 14.64 -3.49 8.54
C HIS A 156 13.21 -3.41 9.07
N GLY A 157 12.53 -4.56 9.07
CA GLY A 157 11.20 -4.66 9.65
C GLY A 157 11.23 -4.66 11.17
N GLY A 158 10.18 -4.12 11.79
CA GLY A 158 10.01 -4.08 13.24
C GLY A 158 10.48 -2.77 13.90
N GLY A 159 10.71 -2.83 15.21
CA GLY A 159 11.06 -1.67 16.04
C GLY A 159 12.52 -1.22 15.92
N CYS A 160 12.74 0.05 16.25
CA CYS A 160 14.02 0.59 16.71
C CYS A 160 14.08 0.44 18.24
#